data_AF-I3RJY4-F1
#
_entry.id   AF-I3RJY4-F1
#
_cell.length_a   1.000
_cell.length_b   1.000
_cell.length_c   1.000
_cell.angle_alpha   90.00
_cell.angle_beta   90.00
_cell.angle_gamma   90.00
#
_symmetry.space_group_name_H-M   'P 1'
#
loop_
_entity.id
_entity.type
_entity.pdbx_description
1 polymer ?
#
loop_
_entity_poly.entity_id
_entity_poly.type
_entity_poly.pdbx_seq_one_letter_code
_entity_poly.pdbx_strand_id
1 'polypeptide(L)'
;PPAPRLASTSSTVTGGAAAGGGYFDLPPPVDSSSSTYALKPIPSPPPPAADSSTDSAREPKRMRTGGGSTSSSSSSSSSLDGGRTRSSVVEAAPPAAQASAGASGPAVPVVVVDTQEAGIRLVHALLACAEAVQQENFTAAEALVKQIPMLASSQGGAMRKVAAYFGEAPARRVYRFRPAPDSSLLDAAFADLLHAHFYESCPYLKFAHFTANQAILEAFAGCRRVHVVDFGIKQGMQWPALLQALALRPGGPPSFRLTGVGPPQPDETDALQQVGWKLAQFAHTIRVDFQYRGLVAATLADLEPFMLQPDGEDTDDEPEVIAVNSVFELHRLLAQPGALEKVLGTVRAVRPRIVTVVEQEANHNSGSFLDRFTESLRYYSTMFDSLEGAGSGNSAAEASPAPAGGTDQV
;
A
#
# COMPACT_ATOMS: atom_id res chain seq x y z
N PRO A 1 -43.55 -0.27 -0.61
CA PRO A 1 -42.91 1.02 -0.27
C PRO A 1 -41.48 1.07 -0.81
N PRO A 2 -41.09 2.05 -1.65
CA PRO A 2 -39.70 2.17 -2.05
C PRO A 2 -38.88 2.69 -0.86
N ALA A 3 -37.67 2.18 -0.71
CA ALA A 3 -36.70 2.54 0.32
C ALA A 3 -36.37 4.05 0.28
N PRO A 4 -36.03 4.69 1.42
CA PRO A 4 -35.70 6.10 1.44
C PRO A 4 -34.38 6.33 0.69
N ARG A 5 -34.38 7.29 -0.24
CA ARG A 5 -33.16 7.83 -0.84
C ARG A 5 -32.38 8.54 0.27
N LEU A 6 -31.23 8.00 0.65
CA LEU A 6 -30.24 8.76 1.41
C LEU A 6 -29.82 9.95 0.55
N ALA A 7 -30.11 11.17 1.02
CA ALA A 7 -29.59 12.37 0.40
C ALA A 7 -28.07 12.36 0.55
N SER A 8 -27.34 12.37 -0.56
CA SER A 8 -25.89 12.56 -0.56
C SER A 8 -25.59 13.92 0.05
N THR A 9 -25.04 13.95 1.26
CA THR A 9 -24.54 15.18 1.88
C THR A 9 -23.22 15.53 1.20
N SER A 10 -23.17 16.67 0.52
CA SER A 10 -21.95 17.22 -0.11
C SER A 10 -21.53 18.43 0.71
N SER A 11 -20.30 18.42 1.23
CA SER A 11 -19.70 19.57 1.89
C SER A 11 -18.65 20.22 0.98
N THR A 12 -18.76 21.53 0.78
CA THR A 12 -17.86 22.31 -0.09
C THR A 12 -17.06 23.30 0.74
N VAL A 13 -15.76 23.41 0.46
CA VAL A 13 -14.83 24.33 1.12
C VAL A 13 -14.19 25.19 0.04
N THR A 14 -14.34 26.51 0.14
CA THR A 14 -13.78 27.48 -0.81
C THR A 14 -12.72 28.33 -0.14
N GLY A 15 -11.53 28.44 -0.76
CA GLY A 15 -10.48 29.35 -0.34
C GLY A 15 -10.54 30.65 -1.14
N GLY A 16 -11.39 31.60 -0.75
CA GLY A 16 -11.52 32.89 -1.45
C GLY A 16 -11.95 34.04 -0.54
N ALA A 17 -11.27 35.18 -0.66
CA ALA A 17 -11.55 36.40 0.10
C ALA A 17 -12.89 37.01 -0.33
N ALA A 18 -13.94 36.82 0.48
CA ALA A 18 -15.17 37.60 0.38
C ALA A 18 -15.18 38.68 1.47
N ALA A 19 -15.17 39.94 1.05
CA ALA A 19 -15.44 41.07 1.92
C ALA A 19 -16.93 41.07 2.33
N GLY A 20 -17.20 41.08 3.63
CA GLY A 20 -18.51 41.48 4.17
C GLY A 20 -19.13 40.54 5.22
N GLY A 21 -18.86 40.85 6.49
CA GLY A 21 -19.81 40.75 7.62
C GLY A 21 -20.33 39.36 8.04
N GLY A 22 -19.76 38.81 9.12
CA GLY A 22 -20.37 37.68 9.83
C GLY A 22 -19.45 37.07 10.89
N TYR A 23 -19.66 37.49 12.13
CA TYR A 23 -19.02 37.11 13.39
C TYR A 23 -18.65 35.62 13.55
N PHE A 24 -17.37 35.30 13.78
CA PHE A 24 -16.88 34.31 14.77
C PHE A 24 -15.35 34.44 14.88
N ASP A 25 -14.87 34.83 16.06
CA ASP A 25 -13.44 34.99 16.37
C ASP A 25 -12.69 33.65 16.30
N LEU A 26 -11.59 33.63 15.56
CA LEU A 26 -10.62 32.54 15.56
C LEU A 26 -9.80 32.60 16.86
N PRO A 27 -9.59 31.48 17.58
CA PRO A 27 -8.61 31.44 18.66
C PRO A 27 -7.18 31.61 18.09
N PRO A 28 -6.26 32.23 18.84
CA PRO A 28 -4.90 32.48 18.36
C PRO A 28 -4.13 31.17 18.13
N PRO A 29 -3.19 31.15 17.17
CA PRO A 29 -2.44 29.95 16.84
C PRO A 29 -1.56 29.53 18.01
N VAL A 30 -1.69 28.28 18.43
CA VAL A 30 -0.67 27.60 19.23
C VAL A 30 0.47 27.19 18.32
N ASP A 31 1.67 27.68 18.63
CA ASP A 31 2.91 27.32 17.96
C ASP A 31 3.13 25.80 18.01
N SER A 32 2.86 25.12 16.90
CA SER A 32 3.34 23.75 16.65
C SER A 32 4.47 23.80 15.63
N SER A 33 5.60 24.33 16.10
CA SER A 33 6.89 24.17 15.42
C SER A 33 7.37 22.73 15.62
N SER A 34 7.15 21.86 14.64
CA SER A 34 8.08 20.79 14.24
C SER A 34 7.48 19.95 13.10
N SER A 35 7.72 20.36 11.85
CA SER A 35 7.76 19.42 10.73
C SER A 35 8.54 20.06 9.57
N THR A 36 9.86 19.87 9.59
CA THR A 36 10.78 20.34 8.55
C THR A 36 10.75 19.38 7.36
N TYR A 37 9.75 19.53 6.48
CA TYR A 37 9.80 18.97 5.13
C TYR A 37 10.68 19.83 4.23
N ALA A 38 12.00 19.69 4.35
CA ALA A 38 12.95 20.24 3.39
C ALA A 38 13.39 19.12 2.43
N LEU A 39 12.64 18.92 1.35
CA LEU A 39 13.09 18.08 0.24
C LEU A 39 14.22 18.81 -0.51
N LYS A 40 15.46 18.31 -0.38
CA LYS A 40 16.57 18.77 -1.24
C LYS A 40 16.39 18.20 -2.65
N PRO A 41 16.53 19.02 -3.71
CA PRO A 41 16.51 18.53 -5.08
C PRO A 41 17.66 17.56 -5.35
N ILE A 42 17.36 16.43 -6.01
CA ILE A 42 18.37 15.52 -6.55
C ILE A 42 18.88 16.12 -7.87
N PRO A 43 20.20 16.33 -8.06
CA PRO A 43 20.73 16.90 -9.29
C PRO A 43 20.55 15.91 -10.47
N SER A 44 20.14 16.46 -11.61
CA SER A 44 19.94 15.70 -12.86
C SER A 44 21.27 15.12 -13.36
N PRO A 45 21.27 13.91 -13.96
CA PRO A 45 22.47 13.36 -14.58
C PRO A 45 22.88 14.20 -15.81
N PRO A 46 24.19 14.32 -16.11
CA PRO A 46 24.67 15.10 -17.24
C PRO A 46 24.25 14.44 -18.57
N PRO A 47 24.00 15.23 -19.63
CA PRO A 47 23.64 14.70 -20.94
C PRO A 47 24.81 13.91 -21.55
N PRO A 48 24.53 12.85 -22.33
CA PRO A 48 25.56 12.11 -23.03
C PRO A 48 26.26 12.98 -24.08
N ALA A 49 27.57 12.80 -24.21
CA ALA A 49 28.40 13.48 -25.20
C ALA A 49 27.95 13.14 -26.62
N ALA A 50 27.87 14.15 -27.47
CA ALA A 50 27.50 14.02 -28.88
C ALA A 50 28.65 13.39 -29.67
N ASP A 51 28.51 12.11 -30.04
CA ASP A 51 29.32 11.52 -31.09
C ASP A 51 28.61 11.68 -32.44
N SER A 52 29.25 12.42 -33.32
CA SER A 52 28.89 12.57 -34.72
C SER A 52 29.25 11.33 -35.52
N SER A 53 28.27 10.58 -36.02
CA SER A 53 28.45 9.83 -37.27
C SER A 53 27.10 9.48 -37.92
N THR A 54 27.18 9.42 -39.24
CA THR A 54 26.15 9.54 -40.27
C THR A 54 25.35 8.27 -40.55
N ASP A 55 24.05 8.47 -40.79
CA ASP A 55 23.24 7.95 -41.91
C ASP A 55 22.98 6.42 -42.03
N SER A 56 21.72 6.01 -41.85
CA SER A 56 20.90 5.36 -42.90
C SER A 56 19.59 4.75 -42.36
N ALA A 57 18.54 4.93 -43.15
CA ALA A 57 17.13 4.63 -42.90
C ALA A 57 16.76 3.15 -42.63
N ARG A 58 15.76 2.92 -41.75
CA ARG A 58 14.67 1.94 -41.95
C ARG A 58 13.52 2.12 -40.95
N GLU A 59 12.29 2.10 -41.49
CA GLU A 59 10.99 2.25 -40.83
C GLU A 59 10.63 1.15 -39.80
N PRO A 60 9.64 1.38 -38.91
CA PRO A 60 9.39 0.54 -37.74
C PRO A 60 8.39 -0.59 -38.01
N LYS A 61 8.71 -1.82 -37.59
CA LYS A 61 7.78 -2.95 -37.61
C LYS A 61 7.14 -3.17 -36.24
N ARG A 62 5.87 -2.77 -36.17
CA ARG A 62 4.86 -3.06 -35.15
C ARG A 62 4.88 -4.55 -34.73
N MET A 63 4.95 -4.83 -33.42
CA MET A 63 4.68 -6.17 -32.87
C MET A 63 3.39 -6.13 -32.05
N ARG A 64 2.44 -6.95 -32.51
CA ARG A 64 1.10 -7.13 -31.96
C ARG A 64 1.13 -8.33 -31.00
N THR A 65 0.39 -8.20 -29.92
CA THR A 65 0.09 -9.23 -28.91
C THR A 65 -0.60 -10.45 -29.52
N GLY A 66 -0.25 -11.63 -29.00
CA GLY A 66 -0.91 -12.89 -29.30
C GLY A 66 -0.61 -13.89 -28.19
N GLY A 67 -1.64 -14.24 -27.42
CA GLY A 67 -1.59 -15.29 -26.40
C GLY A 67 -1.64 -16.70 -27.01
N GLY A 68 -1.39 -17.68 -26.15
CA GLY A 68 -1.53 -19.10 -26.46
C GLY A 68 -0.94 -19.97 -25.36
N SER A 69 -1.81 -20.48 -24.50
CA SER A 69 -1.53 -21.55 -23.54
C SER A 69 -1.03 -22.81 -24.24
N THR A 70 -0.17 -23.60 -23.57
CA THR A 70 -0.35 -25.06 -23.40
C THR A 70 0.75 -25.61 -22.48
N SER A 71 0.32 -26.53 -21.63
CA SER A 71 1.05 -27.36 -20.68
C SER A 71 2.09 -28.27 -21.32
N SER A 72 3.19 -28.57 -20.61
CA SER A 72 3.60 -29.96 -20.35
C SER A 72 4.75 -30.02 -19.34
N SER A 73 4.56 -30.93 -18.40
CA SER A 73 5.53 -31.46 -17.45
C SER A 73 6.57 -32.33 -18.15
N SER A 74 7.81 -32.32 -17.64
CA SER A 74 8.68 -33.50 -17.72
C SER A 74 9.71 -33.49 -16.59
N SER A 75 9.68 -34.59 -15.86
CA SER A 75 10.66 -35.03 -14.87
C SER A 75 11.96 -35.43 -15.57
N SER A 76 13.11 -35.24 -14.93
CA SER A 76 14.32 -35.99 -15.24
C SER A 76 15.21 -36.13 -14.02
N SER A 77 15.35 -37.38 -13.62
CA SER A 77 16.35 -37.96 -12.74
C SER A 77 17.78 -37.74 -13.25
N SER A 78 18.73 -37.61 -12.34
CA SER A 78 20.10 -38.11 -12.56
C SER A 78 20.70 -38.65 -11.26
N SER A 79 21.25 -39.86 -11.37
CA SER A 79 22.12 -40.51 -10.40
C SER A 79 23.45 -40.80 -11.10
N LEU A 80 24.44 -41.22 -10.30
CA LEU A 80 25.85 -41.54 -10.61
C LEU A 80 26.73 -40.27 -10.59
N ASP A 81 27.83 -40.20 -9.84
CA ASP A 81 28.96 -41.11 -9.67
C ASP A 81 29.73 -40.65 -8.39
N GLY A 82 30.25 -41.47 -7.48
CA GLY A 82 31.45 -42.30 -7.67
C GLY A 82 32.73 -41.55 -7.24
N GLY A 83 33.21 -41.74 -6.00
CA GLY A 83 34.49 -41.14 -5.56
C GLY A 83 34.87 -41.43 -4.12
N ARG A 84 35.60 -42.53 -3.89
CA ARG A 84 36.16 -42.94 -2.60
C ARG A 84 37.56 -42.32 -2.36
N THR A 85 37.90 -42.27 -1.06
CA THR A 85 39.26 -42.16 -0.45
C THR A 85 39.84 -40.74 -0.38
N ARG A 86 40.48 -40.26 0.70
CA ARG A 86 41.29 -40.89 1.76
C ARG A 86 41.24 -40.07 3.07
N SER A 87 41.38 -40.79 4.19
CA SER A 87 41.78 -40.26 5.50
C SER A 87 43.12 -39.54 5.45
N SER A 88 43.27 -38.50 6.26
CA SER A 88 44.56 -38.19 6.93
C SER A 88 44.29 -37.80 8.38
N VAL A 89 44.59 -38.76 9.25
CA VAL A 89 44.80 -38.59 10.68
C VAL A 89 46.06 -37.75 10.86
N VAL A 90 46.00 -36.71 11.69
CA VAL A 90 47.18 -36.21 12.40
C VAL A 90 46.81 -36.10 13.87
N GLU A 91 47.46 -37.00 14.60
CA GLU A 91 47.48 -37.18 16.03
C GLU A 91 48.45 -36.17 16.66
N ALA A 92 48.02 -35.47 17.70
CA ALA A 92 48.91 -34.76 18.62
C ALA A 92 48.37 -34.91 20.05
N ALA A 93 49.26 -35.38 20.93
CA ALA A 93 49.04 -35.82 22.30
C ALA A 93 48.75 -34.66 23.30
N PRO A 94 48.30 -34.96 24.54
CA PRO A 94 47.57 -34.02 25.41
C PRO A 94 48.48 -33.32 26.44
N PRO A 95 47.90 -32.41 27.26
CA PRO A 95 48.33 -32.31 28.64
C PRO A 95 47.20 -32.46 29.66
N ALA A 96 47.49 -33.30 30.64
CA ALA A 96 47.23 -33.21 32.08
C ALA A 96 45.84 -32.79 32.58
N ALA A 97 45.23 -33.74 33.29
CA ALA A 97 44.06 -33.58 34.14
C ALA A 97 44.29 -32.59 35.29
N GLN A 98 43.30 -31.73 35.54
CA GLN A 98 42.89 -31.35 36.88
C GLN A 98 41.38 -31.54 37.00
N ALA A 99 41.01 -32.36 37.98
CA ALA A 99 39.64 -32.69 38.33
C ALA A 99 39.01 -31.53 39.12
N SER A 100 37.79 -31.15 38.76
CA SER A 100 36.84 -30.54 39.67
C SER A 100 35.48 -31.23 39.51
N ALA A 101 35.05 -31.85 40.59
CA ALA A 101 33.73 -32.48 40.72
C ALA A 101 32.67 -31.40 40.95
N GLY A 102 31.49 -31.54 40.32
CA GLY A 102 30.31 -30.78 40.72
C GLY A 102 29.16 -30.77 39.71
N ALA A 103 28.08 -31.47 40.08
CA ALA A 103 26.71 -31.34 39.57
C ALA A 103 26.38 -31.89 38.17
N SER A 104 26.13 -33.20 38.11
CA SER A 104 25.32 -33.83 37.06
C SER A 104 23.82 -33.53 37.28
N GLY A 105 23.32 -32.47 36.66
CA GLY A 105 21.89 -32.41 36.29
C GLY A 105 21.70 -33.06 34.92
N PRO A 106 20.59 -33.76 34.62
CA PRO A 106 20.35 -34.24 33.27
C PRO A 106 20.22 -33.00 32.37
N ALA A 107 21.19 -32.80 31.47
CA ALA A 107 21.04 -31.85 30.39
C ALA A 107 19.88 -32.33 29.53
N VAL A 108 18.73 -31.66 29.66
CA VAL A 108 17.64 -31.82 28.70
C VAL A 108 18.26 -31.51 27.33
N PRO A 109 18.21 -32.41 26.35
CA PRO A 109 18.68 -32.06 25.02
C PRO A 109 17.80 -30.90 24.57
N VAL A 110 18.37 -29.70 24.50
CA VAL A 110 17.80 -28.64 23.69
C VAL A 110 17.87 -29.19 22.28
N VAL A 111 16.79 -29.84 21.86
CA VAL A 111 16.57 -30.14 20.44
C VAL A 111 16.48 -28.76 19.81
N VAL A 112 17.60 -28.31 19.26
CA VAL A 112 17.60 -27.24 18.29
C VAL A 112 16.77 -27.80 17.15
N VAL A 113 15.47 -27.55 17.21
CA VAL A 113 14.58 -27.79 16.08
C VAL A 113 15.22 -26.98 14.98
N ASP A 114 15.70 -27.66 13.94
CA ASP A 114 16.25 -26.99 12.77
C ASP A 114 15.15 -26.04 12.27
N THR A 115 15.38 -24.75 12.44
CA THR A 115 14.38 -23.71 12.16
C THR A 115 13.97 -23.78 10.69
N GLN A 116 14.88 -24.23 9.82
CA GLN A 116 14.63 -24.47 8.42
C GLN A 116 13.70 -25.67 8.19
N GLU A 117 13.94 -26.81 8.85
CA GLU A 117 13.09 -27.99 8.73
C GLU A 117 11.67 -27.70 9.27
N ALA A 118 11.57 -27.00 10.40
CA ALA A 118 10.29 -26.56 10.94
C ALA A 118 9.57 -25.57 10.01
N GLY A 119 10.31 -24.69 9.32
CA GLY A 119 9.76 -23.77 8.33
C GLY A 119 9.19 -24.52 7.12
N ILE A 120 9.88 -25.53 6.60
CA ILE A 120 9.39 -26.37 5.50
C ILE A 120 8.11 -27.11 5.94
N ARG A 121 8.13 -27.71 7.14
CA ARG A 121 6.95 -28.39 7.70
C ARG A 121 5.76 -27.45 7.88
N LEU A 122 6.01 -26.20 8.25
CA LEU A 122 4.99 -25.17 8.39
C LEU A 122 4.32 -24.83 7.05
N VAL A 123 5.10 -24.62 6.01
CA VAL A 123 4.57 -24.35 4.65
C VAL A 123 3.74 -25.54 4.17
N HIS A 124 4.23 -26.76 4.34
CA HIS A 124 3.47 -27.97 4.01
C HIS A 124 2.17 -28.08 4.81
N ALA A 125 2.19 -27.76 6.11
CA ALA A 125 0.99 -27.77 6.94
C ALA A 125 -0.05 -26.75 6.48
N LEU A 126 0.37 -25.54 6.10
CA LEU A 126 -0.51 -24.49 5.57
C LEU A 126 -1.18 -24.92 4.25
N LEU A 127 -0.40 -25.45 3.31
CA LEU A 127 -0.92 -25.92 2.01
C LEU A 127 -1.85 -27.13 2.18
N ALA A 128 -1.47 -28.12 2.99
CA ALA A 128 -2.31 -29.26 3.29
C ALA A 128 -3.61 -28.84 3.99
N CYS A 129 -3.56 -27.83 4.86
CA CYS A 129 -4.76 -27.30 5.51
C CYS A 129 -5.69 -26.66 4.50
N ALA A 130 -5.16 -25.87 3.56
CA ALA A 130 -5.95 -25.26 2.51
C ALA A 130 -6.58 -26.29 1.58
N GLU A 131 -5.85 -27.34 1.22
CA GLU A 131 -6.36 -28.46 0.44
C GLU A 131 -7.48 -29.21 1.17
N ALA A 132 -7.30 -29.53 2.45
CA ALA A 132 -8.33 -30.17 3.27
C ALA A 132 -9.60 -29.31 3.38
N VAL A 133 -9.46 -27.99 3.52
CA VAL A 133 -10.59 -27.04 3.51
C VAL A 133 -11.29 -27.00 2.15
N GLN A 134 -10.56 -27.05 1.03
CA GLN A 134 -11.15 -27.08 -0.31
C GLN A 134 -11.94 -28.37 -0.56
N GLN A 135 -11.44 -29.49 -0.06
CA GLN A 135 -12.08 -30.81 -0.17
C GLN A 135 -13.20 -31.03 0.86
N GLU A 136 -13.51 -30.01 1.69
CA GLU A 136 -14.47 -30.10 2.80
C GLU A 136 -14.13 -31.18 3.85
N ASN A 137 -12.87 -31.62 3.90
CA ASN A 137 -12.37 -32.53 4.93
C ASN A 137 -12.03 -31.75 6.21
N PHE A 138 -13.08 -31.31 6.90
CA PHE A 138 -12.95 -30.47 8.10
C PHE A 138 -12.27 -31.18 9.28
N THR A 139 -12.32 -32.51 9.36
CA THR A 139 -11.60 -33.27 10.39
C THR A 139 -10.08 -33.15 10.20
N ALA A 140 -9.58 -33.33 8.98
CA ALA A 140 -8.16 -33.15 8.68
C ALA A 140 -7.74 -31.69 8.82
N ALA A 141 -8.57 -30.76 8.32
CA ALA A 141 -8.32 -29.32 8.45
C ALA A 141 -8.23 -28.88 9.92
N GLU A 142 -9.11 -29.38 10.79
CA GLU A 142 -9.10 -29.06 12.22
C GLU A 142 -7.81 -29.53 12.89
N ALA A 143 -7.33 -30.73 12.57
CA ALA A 143 -6.05 -31.23 13.09
C ALA A 143 -4.87 -30.34 12.65
N LEU A 144 -4.85 -29.93 11.38
CA LEU A 144 -3.80 -29.07 10.83
C LEU A 144 -3.83 -27.65 11.43
N VAL A 145 -5.02 -27.06 11.58
CA VAL A 145 -5.21 -25.75 12.24
C VAL A 145 -4.68 -25.77 13.67
N LYS A 146 -4.84 -26.87 14.42
CA LYS A 146 -4.27 -27.01 15.77
C LYS A 146 -2.74 -27.13 15.77
N GLN A 147 -2.16 -27.68 14.71
CA GLN A 147 -0.71 -27.87 14.58
C GLN A 147 0.02 -26.61 14.10
N ILE A 148 -0.58 -25.82 13.20
CA ILE A 148 0.06 -24.65 12.59
C ILE A 148 0.62 -23.64 13.62
N PRO A 149 -0.10 -23.24 14.69
CA PRO A 149 0.43 -22.31 15.70
C PRO A 149 1.71 -22.82 16.39
N MET A 150 1.80 -24.14 16.63
CA MET A 150 2.98 -24.77 17.24
C MET A 150 4.19 -24.74 16.29
N LEU A 151 3.96 -24.90 14.99
CA LEU A 151 5.02 -24.77 14.00
C LEU A 151 5.42 -23.29 13.80
N ALA A 152 4.45 -22.37 13.79
CA ALA A 152 4.69 -20.94 13.63
C ALA A 152 5.49 -20.35 14.81
N SER A 153 5.27 -20.81 16.04
CA SER A 153 6.01 -20.34 17.23
C SER A 153 7.51 -20.64 17.15
N SER A 154 7.90 -21.71 16.44
CA SER A 154 9.31 -22.06 16.19
C SER A 154 10.00 -21.16 15.15
N GLN A 155 9.25 -20.37 14.39
CA GLN A 155 9.78 -19.48 13.35
C GLN A 155 10.00 -18.07 13.90
N GLY A 156 10.86 -17.28 13.26
CA GLY A 156 11.04 -15.85 13.54
C GLY A 156 10.43 -14.96 12.44
N GLY A 157 10.46 -13.64 12.68
CA GLY A 157 10.22 -12.62 11.65
C GLY A 157 8.92 -12.79 10.84
N ALA A 158 9.04 -12.53 9.54
CA ALA A 158 7.95 -12.47 8.57
C ALA A 158 7.22 -13.81 8.50
N MET A 159 7.97 -14.91 8.48
CA MET A 159 7.42 -16.26 8.40
C MET A 159 6.47 -16.57 9.57
N ARG A 160 6.85 -16.21 10.82
CA ARG A 160 5.96 -16.38 11.99
C ARG A 160 4.67 -15.58 11.82
N LYS A 161 4.77 -14.32 11.39
CA LYS A 161 3.61 -13.42 11.25
C LYS A 161 2.66 -13.92 10.16
N VAL A 162 3.19 -14.24 8.97
CA VAL A 162 2.41 -14.77 7.84
C VAL A 162 1.73 -16.06 8.24
N ALA A 163 2.45 -17.00 8.85
CA ALA A 163 1.87 -18.25 9.31
C ALA A 163 0.79 -18.09 10.37
N ALA A 164 0.89 -17.09 11.26
CA ALA A 164 -0.15 -16.79 12.22
C ALA A 164 -1.46 -16.38 11.52
N TYR A 165 -1.40 -15.41 10.59
CA TYR A 165 -2.57 -14.97 9.83
C TYR A 165 -3.14 -16.07 8.91
N PHE A 166 -2.26 -16.80 8.22
CA PHE A 166 -2.66 -17.90 7.32
C PHE A 166 -3.07 -19.17 8.04
N GLY A 167 -2.75 -19.33 9.33
CA GLY A 167 -3.31 -20.36 10.20
C GLY A 167 -4.68 -19.97 10.73
N GLU A 168 -4.85 -18.70 11.11
CA GLU A 168 -6.11 -18.18 11.64
C GLU A 168 -7.21 -18.12 10.57
N ALA A 169 -6.91 -17.69 9.34
CA ALA A 169 -7.92 -17.53 8.30
C ALA A 169 -8.67 -18.85 7.95
N PRO A 170 -8.00 -20.00 7.73
CA PRO A 170 -8.64 -21.30 7.62
C PRO A 170 -9.35 -21.71 8.91
N ALA A 171 -8.78 -21.45 10.09
CA ALA A 171 -9.42 -21.76 11.37
C ALA A 171 -10.81 -21.11 11.48
N ARG A 172 -10.92 -19.82 11.14
CA ARG A 172 -12.19 -19.09 11.10
C ARG A 172 -13.19 -19.77 10.16
N ARG A 173 -12.74 -20.26 9.00
CA ARG A 173 -13.59 -21.00 8.06
C ARG A 173 -14.03 -22.37 8.59
N VAL A 174 -13.12 -23.14 9.19
CA VAL A 174 -13.39 -24.47 9.79
C VAL A 174 -14.40 -24.34 10.93
N TYR A 175 -14.19 -23.38 11.83
CA TYR A 175 -15.08 -23.14 12.97
C TYR A 175 -16.31 -22.29 12.63
N ARG A 176 -16.47 -21.89 11.36
CA ARG A 176 -17.55 -21.01 10.88
C ARG A 176 -17.66 -19.71 11.68
N PHE A 177 -16.55 -19.25 12.23
CA PHE A 177 -16.46 -18.00 12.95
C PHE A 177 -16.31 -16.85 11.95
N ARG A 178 -17.30 -15.96 11.93
CA ARG A 178 -17.24 -14.69 11.20
C ARG A 178 -17.31 -13.58 12.24
N PRO A 179 -16.21 -12.87 12.51
CA PRO A 179 -16.30 -11.69 13.36
C PRO A 179 -17.26 -10.70 12.70
N ALA A 180 -18.09 -10.04 13.51
CA ALA A 180 -18.84 -8.88 13.04
C ALA A 180 -17.82 -7.82 12.56
N PRO A 181 -18.10 -7.07 11.49
CA PRO A 181 -17.33 -5.87 11.19
C PRO A 181 -17.43 -4.96 12.42
N ASP A 182 -16.34 -4.74 13.11
CA ASP A 182 -16.31 -3.86 14.27
C ASP A 182 -16.24 -2.42 13.75
N SER A 183 -17.37 -1.71 13.78
CA SER A 183 -17.46 -0.32 13.30
C SER A 183 -17.14 0.69 14.41
N SER A 184 -16.39 0.30 15.44
CA SER A 184 -16.09 1.21 16.56
C SER A 184 -15.19 2.37 16.14
N LEU A 185 -15.36 3.53 16.80
CA LEU A 185 -14.54 4.72 16.54
C LEU A 185 -13.06 4.49 16.84
N LEU A 186 -12.77 3.63 17.81
CA LEU A 186 -11.41 3.23 18.15
C LEU A 186 -10.76 2.47 16.98
N ASP A 187 -11.53 1.64 16.27
CA ASP A 187 -11.02 0.92 15.09
C ASP A 187 -10.77 1.89 13.92
N ALA A 188 -11.64 2.89 13.71
CA ALA A 188 -11.44 3.91 12.68
C ALA A 188 -10.19 4.77 12.93
N ALA A 189 -10.02 5.31 14.14
CA ALA A 189 -8.82 6.09 14.49
C ALA A 189 -7.54 5.24 14.46
N PHE A 190 -7.64 3.96 14.84
CA PHE A 190 -6.53 3.03 14.75
C PHE A 190 -6.18 2.68 13.30
N ALA A 191 -7.17 2.54 12.42
CA ALA A 191 -6.97 2.33 10.99
C ALA A 191 -6.25 3.53 10.34
N ASP A 192 -6.61 4.76 10.71
CA ASP A 192 -5.93 5.97 10.26
C ASP A 192 -4.46 6.00 10.73
N LEU A 193 -4.21 5.65 11.99
CA LEU A 193 -2.86 5.54 12.55
C LEU A 193 -2.02 4.48 11.81
N LEU A 194 -2.58 3.29 11.58
CA LEU A 194 -1.91 2.22 10.83
C LEU A 194 -1.64 2.63 9.38
N HIS A 195 -2.56 3.36 8.75
CA HIS A 195 -2.39 3.86 7.40
C HIS A 195 -1.24 4.88 7.31
N ALA A 196 -1.17 5.82 8.27
CA ALA A 196 -0.06 6.77 8.37
C ALA A 196 1.27 6.04 8.61
N HIS A 197 1.30 5.07 9.53
CA HIS A 197 2.50 4.25 9.77
C HIS A 197 2.93 3.48 8.54
N PHE A 198 2.00 2.87 7.79
CA PHE A 198 2.32 2.18 6.55
C PHE A 198 2.89 3.15 5.51
N TYR A 199 2.29 4.34 5.35
CA TYR A 199 2.79 5.38 4.47
C TYR A 199 4.23 5.79 4.79
N GLU A 200 4.56 5.89 6.08
CA GLU A 200 5.90 6.27 6.51
C GLU A 200 6.92 5.13 6.43
N SER A 201 6.51 3.91 6.78
CA SER A 201 7.42 2.77 6.93
C SER A 201 7.86 2.16 5.60
N CYS A 202 7.12 2.39 4.51
CA CYS A 202 7.42 1.75 3.23
C CYS A 202 7.12 2.66 2.02
N PRO A 203 7.79 2.44 0.87
CA PRO A 203 7.68 3.33 -0.27
C PRO A 203 6.43 3.09 -1.12
N TYR A 204 5.61 2.07 -0.85
CA TYR A 204 4.54 1.62 -1.75
C TYR A 204 3.55 2.73 -2.10
N LEU A 205 2.97 3.38 -1.08
CA LEU A 205 2.00 4.46 -1.29
C LEU A 205 2.69 5.75 -1.78
N LYS A 206 3.88 6.07 -1.29
CA LYS A 206 4.65 7.24 -1.74
C LYS A 206 4.98 7.15 -3.23
N PHE A 207 5.42 5.98 -3.70
CA PHE A 207 5.69 5.69 -5.11
C PHE A 207 4.43 5.80 -5.96
N ALA A 208 3.33 5.19 -5.51
CA ALA A 208 2.03 5.25 -6.17
C ALA A 208 1.54 6.71 -6.34
N HIS A 209 1.54 7.48 -5.24
CA HIS A 209 1.13 8.88 -5.25
C HIS A 209 2.03 9.74 -6.14
N PHE A 210 3.35 9.57 -6.05
CA PHE A 210 4.31 10.32 -6.88
C PHE A 210 4.06 10.05 -8.37
N THR A 211 3.90 8.77 -8.74
CA THR A 211 3.69 8.37 -10.14
C THR A 211 2.35 8.88 -10.67
N ALA A 212 1.27 8.74 -9.89
CA ALA A 212 -0.04 9.26 -10.25
C ALA A 212 -0.03 10.79 -10.39
N ASN A 213 0.57 11.50 -9.42
CA ASN A 213 0.69 12.96 -9.46
C ASN A 213 1.50 13.42 -10.68
N GLN A 214 2.58 12.74 -11.03
CA GLN A 214 3.37 13.07 -12.21
C GLN A 214 2.54 12.95 -13.49
N ALA A 215 1.79 11.85 -13.66
CA ALA A 215 0.92 11.65 -14.81
C ALA A 215 -0.21 12.70 -14.87
N ILE A 216 -0.78 13.07 -13.72
CA ILE A 216 -1.80 14.13 -13.61
C ILE A 216 -1.22 15.49 -13.98
N LEU A 217 -0.02 15.83 -13.49
CA LEU A 217 0.66 17.10 -13.81
C LEU A 217 0.91 17.25 -15.30
N GLU A 218 1.37 16.19 -15.96
CA GLU A 218 1.58 16.17 -17.41
C GLU A 218 0.26 16.34 -18.17
N ALA A 219 -0.81 15.66 -17.74
CA ALA A 219 -2.14 15.80 -18.34
C ALA A 219 -2.74 17.20 -18.18
N PHE A 220 -2.36 17.93 -17.13
CA PHE A 220 -2.78 19.28 -16.80
C PHE A 220 -1.85 20.38 -17.34
N ALA A 221 -0.82 20.03 -18.11
CA ALA A 221 0.08 21.01 -18.71
C ALA A 221 -0.69 22.03 -19.56
N GLY A 222 -0.48 23.32 -19.28
CA GLY A 222 -1.13 24.43 -19.98
C GLY A 222 -2.60 24.70 -19.60
N CYS A 223 -3.25 23.84 -18.82
CA CYS A 223 -4.65 24.03 -18.44
C CYS A 223 -4.80 25.07 -17.32
N ARG A 224 -5.76 26.01 -17.46
CA ARG A 224 -6.01 27.06 -16.46
C ARG A 224 -6.95 26.63 -15.33
N ARG A 225 -7.86 25.70 -15.62
CA ARG A 225 -8.84 25.14 -14.67
C ARG A 225 -8.72 23.63 -14.66
N VAL A 226 -8.41 23.05 -13.52
CA VAL A 226 -8.15 21.61 -13.39
C VAL A 226 -8.90 21.03 -12.20
N HIS A 227 -9.40 19.80 -12.38
CA HIS A 227 -10.21 19.10 -11.40
C HIS A 227 -9.69 17.68 -11.22
N VAL A 228 -9.39 17.31 -9.98
CA VAL A 228 -9.13 15.90 -9.65
C VAL A 228 -10.33 15.33 -8.91
N VAL A 229 -10.81 14.18 -9.36
CA VAL A 229 -11.74 13.33 -8.62
C VAL A 229 -10.95 12.16 -8.04
N ASP A 230 -10.83 12.13 -6.72
CA ASP A 230 -10.16 11.08 -5.97
C ASP A 230 -11.19 10.10 -5.39
N PHE A 231 -11.16 8.85 -5.84
CA PHE A 231 -12.05 7.79 -5.38
C PHE A 231 -11.76 7.28 -3.96
N GLY A 232 -10.63 7.65 -3.36
CA GLY A 232 -10.27 7.19 -2.01
C GLY A 232 -9.46 8.21 -1.24
N ILE A 233 -10.07 9.35 -0.90
CA ILE A 233 -9.37 10.52 -0.33
C ILE A 233 -8.66 10.26 0.99
N LYS A 234 -9.20 9.37 1.84
CA LYS A 234 -8.64 8.98 3.15
C LYS A 234 -8.19 10.24 3.92
N GLN A 235 -6.93 10.33 4.33
CA GLN A 235 -6.34 11.48 5.02
C GLN A 235 -5.76 12.56 4.08
N GLY A 236 -5.92 12.41 2.77
CA GLY A 236 -5.49 13.38 1.76
C GLY A 236 -3.98 13.46 1.52
N MET A 237 -3.20 12.47 1.96
CA MET A 237 -1.72 12.51 1.94
C MET A 237 -1.09 12.65 0.55
N GLN A 238 -1.80 12.30 -0.53
CA GLN A 238 -1.32 12.44 -1.92
C GLN A 238 -1.23 13.90 -2.37
N TRP A 239 -2.16 14.74 -1.92
CA TRP A 239 -2.49 16.02 -2.56
C TRP A 239 -1.58 17.21 -2.21
N PRO A 240 -0.93 17.29 -1.02
CA PRO A 240 0.04 18.35 -0.75
C PRO A 240 1.17 18.42 -1.76
N ALA A 241 1.70 17.27 -2.21
CA ALA A 241 2.76 17.23 -3.21
C ALA A 241 2.28 17.73 -4.58
N LEU A 242 1.05 17.38 -4.99
CA LEU A 242 0.46 17.89 -6.23
C LEU A 242 0.23 19.40 -6.16
N LEU A 243 -0.32 19.89 -5.04
CA LEU A 243 -0.55 21.32 -4.79
C LEU A 243 0.74 22.13 -4.92
N GLN A 244 1.85 21.66 -4.33
CA GLN A 244 3.16 22.29 -4.48
C GLN A 244 3.64 22.31 -5.93
N ALA A 245 3.50 21.20 -6.66
CA ALA A 245 3.91 21.12 -8.05
C ALA A 245 3.07 22.03 -8.96
N LEU A 246 1.77 22.15 -8.71
CA LEU A 246 0.88 23.09 -9.42
C LEU A 246 1.25 24.55 -9.13
N ALA A 247 1.62 24.88 -7.90
CA ALA A 247 2.07 26.23 -7.51
C ALA A 247 3.35 26.66 -8.24
N LEU A 248 4.25 25.71 -8.52
CA LEU A 248 5.54 25.95 -9.17
C LEU A 248 5.49 25.82 -10.70
N ARG A 249 4.32 25.57 -11.28
CA ARG A 249 4.16 25.35 -12.71
C ARG A 249 4.53 26.60 -13.53
N PRO A 250 5.19 26.45 -14.69
CA PRO A 250 5.37 27.56 -15.64
C PRO A 250 4.03 28.18 -16.04
N GLY A 251 3.93 29.51 -16.00
CA GLY A 251 2.67 30.23 -16.24
C GLY A 251 1.80 30.42 -14.99
N GLY A 252 2.25 29.92 -13.83
CA GLY A 252 1.59 30.08 -12.54
C GLY A 252 0.58 28.97 -12.20
N PRO A 253 0.07 28.99 -10.95
CA PRO A 253 -0.90 28.01 -10.49
C PRO A 253 -2.22 28.11 -11.27
N PRO A 254 -2.83 26.97 -11.64
CA PRO A 254 -4.21 26.95 -12.12
C PRO A 254 -5.20 27.16 -10.98
N SER A 255 -6.47 27.40 -11.33
CA SER A 255 -7.58 27.11 -10.43
C SER A 255 -7.70 25.59 -10.30
N PHE A 256 -7.66 25.08 -9.06
CA PHE A 256 -7.62 23.66 -8.76
C PHE A 256 -8.81 23.25 -7.90
N ARG A 257 -9.63 22.34 -8.44
CA ARG A 257 -10.66 21.65 -7.67
C ARG A 257 -10.23 20.24 -7.32
N LEU A 258 -10.49 19.84 -6.09
CA LEU A 258 -10.35 18.45 -5.63
C LEU A 258 -11.70 17.95 -5.11
N THR A 259 -12.19 16.86 -5.70
CA THR A 259 -13.34 16.11 -5.19
C THR A 259 -12.83 14.84 -4.54
N GLY A 260 -12.99 14.71 -3.22
CA GLY A 260 -12.61 13.54 -2.46
C GLY A 260 -13.80 12.66 -2.14
N VAL A 261 -13.76 11.39 -2.53
CA VAL A 261 -14.78 10.38 -2.19
C VAL A 261 -14.32 9.57 -0.99
N GLY A 262 -15.22 9.35 -0.04
CA GLY A 262 -14.98 8.46 1.10
C GLY A 262 -16.26 7.88 1.69
N PRO A 263 -16.13 6.85 2.55
CA PRO A 263 -17.27 6.21 3.19
C PRO A 263 -17.89 7.11 4.27
N PRO A 264 -19.18 6.89 4.60
CA PRO A 264 -19.79 7.52 5.76
C PRO A 264 -19.03 7.16 7.04
N GLN A 265 -18.83 8.14 7.91
CA GLN A 265 -18.14 7.93 9.19
C GLN A 265 -19.09 7.33 10.24
N PRO A 266 -18.60 6.40 11.07
CA PRO A 266 -19.41 5.75 12.11
C PRO A 266 -19.88 6.69 13.24
N ASP A 267 -19.19 7.82 13.46
CA ASP A 267 -19.57 8.87 14.42
C ASP A 267 -20.37 10.02 13.79
N GLU A 268 -20.81 9.88 12.54
CA GLU A 268 -21.48 10.93 11.77
C GLU A 268 -20.65 12.22 11.62
N THR A 269 -19.33 12.17 11.88
CA THR A 269 -18.45 13.31 11.65
C THR A 269 -18.18 13.53 10.16
N ASP A 270 -17.94 14.78 9.79
CA ASP A 270 -17.53 15.12 8.42
C ASP A 270 -15.99 15.08 8.30
N ALA A 271 -15.43 13.86 8.38
CA ALA A 271 -13.98 13.65 8.20
C ALA A 271 -13.49 14.15 6.82
N LEU A 272 -14.34 14.06 5.80
CA LEU A 272 -14.03 14.56 4.46
C LEU A 272 -13.84 16.09 4.46
N GLN A 273 -14.70 16.82 5.18
CA GLN A 273 -14.55 18.27 5.33
C GLN A 273 -13.28 18.65 6.09
N GLN A 274 -12.89 17.88 7.12
CA GLN A 274 -11.64 18.14 7.86
C GLN A 274 -10.41 18.01 6.97
N VAL A 275 -10.37 17.00 6.09
CA VAL A 275 -9.31 16.85 5.08
C VAL A 275 -9.31 18.03 4.12
N GLY A 276 -10.50 18.42 3.64
CA GLY A 276 -10.68 19.60 2.79
C GLY A 276 -10.15 20.89 3.42
N TRP A 277 -10.42 21.13 4.71
CA TRP A 277 -9.93 22.29 5.46
C TRP A 277 -8.41 22.32 5.54
N LYS A 278 -7.78 21.20 5.91
CA LYS A 278 -6.31 21.10 5.99
C LYS A 278 -5.66 21.38 4.63
N LEU A 279 -6.22 20.82 3.55
CA LEU A 279 -5.73 21.05 2.19
C LEU A 279 -5.96 22.50 1.74
N ALA A 280 -7.10 23.11 2.08
CA ALA A 280 -7.38 24.51 1.75
C ALA A 280 -6.46 25.48 2.49
N GLN A 281 -6.18 25.23 3.77
CA GLN A 281 -5.20 26.01 4.54
C GLN A 281 -3.82 25.91 3.89
N PHE A 282 -3.39 24.71 3.51
CA PHE A 282 -2.12 24.52 2.82
C PHE A 282 -2.09 25.24 1.47
N ALA A 283 -3.11 25.07 0.62
CA ALA A 283 -3.23 25.74 -0.67
C ALA A 283 -3.17 27.27 -0.56
N HIS A 284 -3.80 27.83 0.49
CA HIS A 284 -3.75 29.26 0.78
C HIS A 284 -2.31 29.75 1.05
N THR A 285 -1.52 28.99 1.82
CA THR A 285 -0.12 29.37 2.13
C THR A 285 0.77 29.43 0.89
N ILE A 286 0.46 28.63 -0.14
CA ILE A 286 1.20 28.58 -1.41
C ILE A 286 0.49 29.30 -2.56
N ARG A 287 -0.58 30.07 -2.25
CA ARG A 287 -1.35 30.91 -3.19
C ARG A 287 -1.92 30.16 -4.40
N VAL A 288 -2.40 28.94 -4.20
CA VAL A 288 -3.19 28.20 -5.20
C VAL A 288 -4.66 28.50 -4.99
N ASP A 289 -5.38 28.91 -6.04
CA ASP A 289 -6.84 29.01 -6.02
C ASP A 289 -7.42 27.59 -5.91
N PHE A 290 -7.99 27.27 -4.75
CA PHE A 290 -8.34 25.90 -4.38
C PHE A 290 -9.79 25.78 -3.91
N GLN A 291 -10.46 24.75 -4.43
CA GLN A 291 -11.80 24.36 -4.04
C GLN A 291 -11.81 22.88 -3.70
N TYR A 292 -12.43 22.52 -2.57
CA TYR A 292 -12.60 21.13 -2.16
C TYR A 292 -14.08 20.76 -2.07
N ARG A 293 -14.42 19.56 -2.55
CA ARG A 293 -15.75 18.95 -2.44
C ARG A 293 -15.63 17.54 -1.87
N GLY A 294 -16.20 17.29 -0.69
CA GLY A 294 -16.32 15.95 -0.12
C GLY A 294 -17.57 15.24 -0.65
N LEU A 295 -17.43 14.01 -1.13
CA LEU A 295 -18.55 13.15 -1.52
C LEU A 295 -18.58 11.90 -0.64
N VAL A 296 -19.67 11.74 0.11
CA VAL A 296 -19.90 10.55 0.92
C VAL A 296 -20.57 9.47 0.08
N ALA A 297 -19.94 8.31 -0.05
CA ALA A 297 -20.47 7.16 -0.77
C ALA A 297 -20.10 5.85 -0.06
N ALA A 298 -21.07 4.96 0.16
CA ALA A 298 -20.80 3.65 0.76
C ALA A 298 -20.02 2.74 -0.20
N THR A 299 -20.32 2.83 -1.49
CA THR A 299 -19.56 2.23 -2.58
C THR A 299 -19.40 3.23 -3.72
N LEU A 300 -18.31 3.14 -4.49
CA LEU A 300 -18.14 3.96 -5.70
C LEU A 300 -19.27 3.72 -6.72
N ALA A 301 -19.92 2.56 -6.66
CA ALA A 301 -21.07 2.26 -7.50
C ALA A 301 -22.31 3.13 -7.19
N ASP A 302 -22.34 3.84 -6.06
CA ASP A 302 -23.40 4.79 -5.72
C ASP A 302 -23.22 6.14 -6.45
N LEU A 303 -22.04 6.39 -7.04
CA LEU A 303 -21.73 7.62 -7.73
C LEU A 303 -22.43 7.71 -9.09
N GLU A 304 -23.03 8.86 -9.34
CA GLU A 304 -23.62 9.22 -10.62
C GLU A 304 -22.78 10.30 -11.32
N PRO A 305 -22.75 10.37 -12.67
CA PRO A 305 -21.88 11.29 -13.41
C PRO A 305 -21.98 12.76 -12.97
N PHE A 306 -23.20 13.24 -12.71
CA PHE A 306 -23.44 14.62 -12.30
C PHE A 306 -22.80 14.97 -10.95
N MET A 307 -22.54 13.99 -10.08
CA MET A 307 -21.91 14.22 -8.78
C MET A 307 -20.41 14.55 -8.93
N LEU A 308 -19.80 14.07 -10.01
CA LEU A 308 -18.37 14.22 -10.30
C LEU A 308 -18.09 15.41 -11.22
N GLN A 309 -19.12 16.03 -11.77
CA GLN A 309 -18.97 17.20 -12.64
C GLN A 309 -18.83 18.50 -11.82
N PRO A 310 -18.16 19.51 -12.38
CA PRO A 310 -18.17 20.87 -11.86
C PRO A 310 -19.59 21.38 -11.61
N ASP A 311 -19.82 22.03 -10.47
CA ASP A 311 -21.03 22.82 -10.26
C ASP A 311 -20.85 24.17 -10.98
N GLY A 312 -21.52 24.37 -12.12
CA GLY A 312 -21.53 25.65 -12.85
C GLY A 312 -21.86 25.50 -14.33
N GLU A 313 -22.60 26.45 -14.88
CA GLU A 313 -22.74 26.62 -16.34
C GLU A 313 -21.37 27.00 -16.90
N ASP A 314 -21.01 26.42 -18.05
CA ASP A 314 -19.86 26.79 -18.86
C ASP A 314 -19.91 28.29 -19.15
N THR A 315 -19.37 29.10 -18.25
CA THR A 315 -19.01 30.48 -18.55
C THR A 315 -17.87 30.41 -19.56
N ASP A 316 -17.94 31.22 -20.61
CA ASP A 316 -17.14 31.16 -21.84
C ASP A 316 -15.58 31.17 -21.66
N ASP A 317 -15.08 31.17 -20.43
CA ASP A 317 -13.67 31.18 -20.04
C ASP A 317 -13.15 29.77 -19.69
N GLU A 318 -12.85 28.97 -20.73
CA GLU A 318 -12.23 27.63 -20.72
C GLU A 318 -12.88 26.51 -19.87
N PRO A 319 -13.13 25.33 -20.47
CA PRO A 319 -13.68 24.18 -19.75
C PRO A 319 -12.68 23.63 -18.73
N GLU A 320 -13.21 23.18 -17.59
CA GLU A 320 -12.43 22.56 -16.52
C GLU A 320 -11.97 21.15 -16.93
N VAL A 321 -10.66 20.89 -16.81
CA VAL A 321 -10.07 19.61 -17.24
C VAL A 321 -10.04 18.63 -16.08
N ILE A 322 -10.71 17.49 -16.24
CA ILE A 322 -10.89 16.49 -15.19
C ILE A 322 -9.82 15.39 -15.27
N ALA A 323 -9.24 15.01 -14.15
CA ALA A 323 -8.50 13.77 -13.93
C ALA A 323 -9.21 12.92 -12.89
N VAL A 324 -9.23 11.60 -13.07
CA VAL A 324 -9.74 10.66 -12.06
C VAL A 324 -8.56 9.88 -11.47
N ASN A 325 -8.52 9.79 -10.14
CA ASN A 325 -7.50 9.07 -9.39
C ASN A 325 -8.15 7.96 -8.57
N SER A 326 -7.63 6.74 -8.68
CA SER A 326 -8.09 5.58 -7.92
C SER A 326 -6.89 4.81 -7.37
N VAL A 327 -6.77 4.75 -6.05
CA VAL A 327 -5.68 4.07 -5.34
C VAL A 327 -6.26 3.01 -4.41
N PHE A 328 -6.18 1.74 -4.83
CA PHE A 328 -6.69 0.56 -4.13
C PHE A 328 -8.20 0.61 -3.87
N GLU A 329 -9.01 1.03 -4.86
CA GLU A 329 -10.46 1.12 -4.70
C GLU A 329 -11.26 0.27 -5.72
N LEU A 330 -10.72 -0.01 -6.91
CA LEU A 330 -11.47 -0.73 -7.96
C LEU A 330 -11.62 -2.22 -7.65
N HIS A 331 -10.62 -2.86 -7.02
CA HIS A 331 -10.70 -4.28 -6.66
C HIS A 331 -11.89 -4.59 -5.75
N ARG A 332 -12.32 -3.62 -4.92
CA ARG A 332 -13.46 -3.75 -3.99
C ARG A 332 -14.79 -3.92 -4.73
N LEU A 333 -14.88 -3.38 -5.94
CA LEU A 333 -16.08 -3.44 -6.78
C LEU A 333 -16.34 -4.85 -7.32
N LEU A 334 -15.32 -5.72 -7.33
CA LEU A 334 -15.46 -7.10 -7.79
C LEU A 334 -16.34 -7.96 -6.85
N ALA A 335 -16.60 -7.49 -5.63
CA ALA A 335 -17.51 -8.16 -4.70
C ALA A 335 -18.98 -8.11 -5.15
N GLN A 336 -19.34 -7.16 -6.00
CA GLN A 336 -20.70 -6.98 -6.51
C GLN A 336 -20.72 -7.03 -8.05
N PRO A 337 -21.43 -7.99 -8.66
CA PRO A 337 -21.53 -8.07 -10.12
C PRO A 337 -22.03 -6.77 -10.74
N GLY A 338 -21.36 -6.28 -11.79
CA GLY A 338 -21.74 -5.07 -12.53
C GLY A 338 -21.28 -3.74 -11.91
N ALA A 339 -20.75 -3.74 -10.68
CA ALA A 339 -20.36 -2.50 -9.99
C ALA A 339 -19.16 -1.83 -10.67
N LEU A 340 -18.16 -2.60 -11.11
CA LEU A 340 -17.00 -2.07 -11.82
C LEU A 340 -17.42 -1.43 -13.16
N GLU A 341 -18.26 -2.12 -13.93
CA GLU A 341 -18.78 -1.62 -15.20
C GLU A 341 -19.59 -0.34 -15.03
N LYS A 342 -20.41 -0.26 -13.97
CA LYS A 342 -21.14 0.96 -13.62
C LYS A 342 -20.17 2.12 -13.34
N VAL A 343 -19.18 1.91 -12.48
CA VAL A 343 -18.19 2.95 -12.11
C VAL A 343 -17.38 3.39 -13.32
N LEU A 344 -16.92 2.48 -14.16
CA LEU A 344 -16.21 2.83 -15.40
C LEU A 344 -17.12 3.58 -16.39
N GLY A 345 -18.42 3.27 -16.42
CA GLY A 345 -19.42 4.04 -17.14
C GLY A 345 -19.54 5.47 -16.62
N THR A 346 -19.58 5.65 -15.28
CA THR A 346 -19.59 6.96 -14.63
C THR A 346 -18.32 7.76 -14.94
N VAL A 347 -17.14 7.14 -14.84
CA VAL A 347 -15.85 7.75 -15.22
C VAL A 347 -15.85 8.17 -16.68
N ARG A 348 -16.35 7.32 -17.58
CA ARG A 348 -16.43 7.66 -19.02
C ARG A 348 -17.38 8.83 -19.28
N ALA A 349 -18.49 8.94 -18.55
CA ALA A 349 -19.48 9.99 -18.72
C ALA A 349 -18.93 11.39 -18.40
N VAL A 350 -17.98 11.50 -17.46
CA VAL A 350 -17.31 12.78 -17.14
C VAL A 350 -16.13 13.13 -18.04
N ARG A 351 -15.81 12.27 -19.02
CA ARG A 351 -14.79 12.50 -20.07
C ARG A 351 -13.44 13.02 -19.52
N PRO A 352 -12.80 12.31 -18.58
CA PRO A 352 -11.55 12.77 -18.00
C PRO A 352 -10.43 12.78 -19.04
N ARG A 353 -9.49 13.70 -18.86
CA ARG A 353 -8.24 13.77 -19.64
C ARG A 353 -7.33 12.58 -19.33
N ILE A 354 -7.31 12.14 -18.08
CA ILE A 354 -6.53 11.01 -17.60
C ILE A 354 -7.27 10.28 -16.48
N VAL A 355 -7.09 8.96 -16.42
CA VAL A 355 -7.47 8.12 -15.29
C VAL A 355 -6.20 7.46 -14.77
N THR A 356 -5.87 7.68 -13.50
CA THR A 356 -4.77 7.00 -12.82
C THR A 356 -5.33 5.90 -11.94
N VAL A 357 -4.77 4.70 -12.06
CA VAL A 357 -5.20 3.50 -11.35
C VAL A 357 -4.00 2.86 -10.69
N VAL A 358 -4.08 2.66 -9.38
CA VAL A 358 -3.11 1.93 -8.57
C VAL A 358 -3.84 0.76 -7.91
N GLU A 359 -3.43 -0.46 -8.22
CA GLU A 359 -4.01 -1.69 -7.69
C GLU A 359 -2.93 -2.68 -7.25
N GLN A 360 -3.30 -3.68 -6.44
CA GLN A 360 -2.35 -4.72 -6.06
C GLN A 360 -2.10 -5.67 -7.24
N GLU A 361 -0.82 -5.97 -7.49
CA GLU A 361 -0.42 -6.95 -8.50
C GLU A 361 -0.50 -8.36 -7.91
N ALA A 362 -1.72 -8.90 -7.79
CA ALA A 362 -1.97 -10.26 -7.29
C ALA A 362 -3.29 -10.85 -7.77
N ASN A 363 -3.31 -12.15 -8.09
CA ASN A 363 -4.54 -12.86 -8.46
C ASN A 363 -5.25 -13.45 -7.23
N HIS A 364 -5.77 -12.58 -6.36
CA HIS A 364 -6.52 -12.99 -5.16
C HIS A 364 -7.99 -13.34 -5.41
N ASN A 365 -8.47 -13.31 -6.66
CA ASN A 365 -9.88 -13.51 -7.01
C ASN A 365 -10.10 -14.68 -7.97
N SER A 366 -9.21 -15.67 -7.98
CA SER A 366 -9.39 -16.90 -8.75
C SER A 366 -10.59 -17.72 -8.25
N GLY A 367 -11.16 -18.59 -9.10
CA GLY A 367 -12.34 -19.38 -8.75
C GLY A 367 -12.09 -20.44 -7.67
N SER A 368 -10.89 -21.03 -7.65
CA SER A 368 -10.48 -22.05 -6.67
C SER A 368 -10.04 -21.42 -5.35
N PHE A 369 -10.44 -22.01 -4.22
CA PHE A 369 -9.94 -21.58 -2.91
C PHE A 369 -8.44 -21.81 -2.75
N LEU A 370 -7.93 -22.96 -3.18
CA LEU A 370 -6.52 -23.32 -3.08
C LEU A 370 -5.64 -22.38 -3.92
N ASP A 371 -6.10 -22.01 -5.13
CA ASP A 371 -5.39 -21.05 -5.97
C ASP A 371 -5.31 -19.68 -5.26
N ARG A 372 -6.44 -19.17 -4.75
CA ARG A 372 -6.46 -17.91 -3.99
C ARG A 372 -5.55 -17.98 -2.77
N PHE A 373 -5.61 -19.07 -2.00
CA PHE A 373 -4.80 -19.26 -0.80
C PHE A 373 -3.31 -19.28 -1.13
N THR A 374 -2.90 -20.05 -2.14
CA THR A 374 -1.50 -20.19 -2.55
C THR A 374 -0.94 -18.87 -3.07
N GLU A 375 -1.70 -18.16 -3.90
CA GLU A 375 -1.30 -16.86 -4.43
C GLU A 375 -1.20 -15.81 -3.31
N SER A 376 -2.20 -15.79 -2.41
CA SER A 376 -2.19 -14.89 -1.25
C SER A 376 -1.00 -15.17 -0.35
N LEU A 377 -0.69 -16.45 -0.09
CA LEU A 377 0.44 -16.84 0.74
C LEU A 377 1.75 -16.31 0.15
N ARG A 378 1.95 -16.43 -1.17
CA ARG A 378 3.12 -15.90 -1.86
C ARG A 378 3.19 -14.37 -1.80
N TYR A 379 2.09 -13.70 -2.12
CA TYR A 379 2.00 -12.24 -2.12
C TYR A 379 2.31 -11.67 -0.73
N TYR A 380 1.61 -12.15 0.31
CA TYR A 380 1.81 -11.65 1.66
C TYR A 380 3.15 -12.09 2.27
N SER A 381 3.71 -13.25 1.90
CA SER A 381 5.09 -13.58 2.30
C SER A 381 6.07 -12.52 1.79
N THR A 382 5.99 -12.19 0.50
CA THR A 382 6.84 -11.17 -0.13
C THR A 382 6.66 -9.79 0.51
N MET A 383 5.42 -9.40 0.82
CA MET A 383 5.10 -8.13 1.48
C MET A 383 5.61 -8.08 2.93
N PHE A 384 5.53 -9.17 3.69
CA PHE A 384 6.05 -9.19 5.05
C PHE A 384 7.58 -9.20 5.06
N ASP A 385 8.22 -9.92 4.15
CA ASP A 385 9.68 -9.92 3.99
C ASP A 385 10.21 -8.51 3.65
N SER A 386 9.53 -7.78 2.77
CA SER A 386 9.94 -6.41 2.41
C SER A 386 9.76 -5.41 3.57
N LEU A 387 8.71 -5.55 4.36
CA LEU A 387 8.46 -4.69 5.53
C LEU A 387 9.48 -4.93 6.64
N GLU A 388 9.96 -6.17 6.81
CA GLU A 388 11.04 -6.45 7.78
C GLU A 388 12.38 -5.87 7.34
N GLY A 389 12.70 -5.95 6.05
CA GLY A 389 13.90 -5.30 5.51
C GLY A 389 13.88 -3.77 5.67
N ALA A 390 12.71 -3.14 5.54
CA ALA A 390 12.55 -1.70 5.70
C ALA A 390 12.65 -1.22 7.17
N GLY A 391 12.16 -2.02 8.13
CA GLY A 391 12.16 -1.65 9.56
C GLY A 391 13.54 -1.69 10.24
N SER A 392 14.46 -2.52 9.75
CA SER A 392 15.82 -2.62 10.30
C SER A 392 16.76 -1.45 9.93
N GLY A 393 16.39 -0.64 8.92
CA GLY A 393 17.21 0.51 8.49
C GLY A 393 17.16 1.70 9.45
N ASN A 394 16.06 1.88 10.17
CA ASN A 394 15.88 3.02 11.08
C ASN A 394 16.43 2.79 12.49
N SER A 395 16.70 1.54 12.88
CA SER A 395 17.23 1.19 14.21
C SER A 395 18.77 1.11 14.22
N ALA A 396 19.42 0.99 13.06
CA ALA A 396 20.88 0.96 12.97
C ALA A 396 21.52 2.37 12.96
N ALA A 397 20.77 3.42 12.64
CA ALA A 397 21.29 4.79 12.57
C ALA A 397 21.47 5.46 13.96
N GLU A 398 20.89 4.89 15.02
CA GLU A 398 21.03 5.42 16.40
C GLU A 398 22.12 4.73 17.23
N ALA A 399 22.78 3.69 16.70
CA ALA A 399 23.77 2.90 17.42
C ALA A 399 25.16 3.02 16.79
N SER A 400 25.70 4.23 16.69
CA SER A 400 27.13 4.43 16.43
C SER A 400 27.74 5.21 17.60
N PRO A 401 28.68 4.64 18.38
CA PRO A 401 29.28 5.34 19.51
C PRO A 401 30.22 6.43 18.99
N ALA A 402 30.01 7.66 19.45
CA ALA A 402 30.91 8.78 19.16
C ALA A 402 32.30 8.51 19.78
N PRO A 403 33.41 8.76 19.04
CA PRO A 403 34.74 8.67 19.63
C PRO A 403 34.94 9.82 20.61
N ALA A 404 35.32 9.49 21.84
CA ALA A 404 35.69 10.45 22.88
C ALA A 404 36.96 11.21 22.45
N GLY A 405 36.77 12.43 21.93
CA GLY A 405 37.83 13.41 21.74
C GLY A 405 38.19 14.06 23.07
N GLY A 406 39.42 13.86 23.51
CA GLY A 406 39.98 14.45 24.72
C GLY A 406 40.04 15.98 24.63
N THR A 407 39.65 16.62 25.73
CA THR A 407 40.00 18.01 26.02
C THR A 407 41.39 18.04 26.63
N ASP A 408 42.30 18.84 26.06
CA ASP A 408 43.21 19.61 26.90
C ASP A 408 43.68 20.90 26.21
N GLN A 409 43.77 21.92 27.05
CA GLN A 409 44.18 23.31 26.83
C GLN A 409 45.64 23.35 26.27
N VAL A 410 46.04 24.28 25.41
CA VAL A 410 46.26 25.73 25.60
C VAL A 410 46.19 26.45 24.26
#